data_AF-A0A2G8LP98-F1
#
_entry.id   AF-A0A2G8LP98-F1
#
_cell.length_a   1.000
_cell.length_b   1.000
_cell.length_c   1.000
_cell.angle_alpha   90.00
_cell.angle_beta   90.00
_cell.angle_gamma   90.00
#
_symmetry.space_group_name_H-M   'P 1'
#
loop_
_entity.id
_entity.type
_entity.pdbx_description
1 polymer ?
#
loop_
_entity_poly.entity_id
_entity_poly.type
_entity_poly.pdbx_seq_one_letter_code
_entity_poly.pdbx_strand_id
1 'polypeptide(L)'
;MRMTMTMTITILSEEGNSPAGARVLLITDGQDNDPPLTEPYKDIYVANNVVIDAVAFSNTAEENLIDLQEATGGRFYLQTDDPGSTGLHEAFLATMQSGVKEYDRRIELFADSAVYGVSASKRHGVYLDPTVGVKTSFDFSYLVETAFSAIDVIIKSPSGMVFTNDSYEGYGVDLTFKVVSVKFEFAETGFWSYEVFNRHTSEHEVFVSISTYASQVGVDPIIATSELSGSITDFANGQPLIAFSEVRQGLNPVIRANVTATIERPPDANGIPYNSIILQLLDNGAGADVVKDDGIYSRYFTEFTGVGYYGIKININNDDGTAIILNNGDLLSFSRALSYVEPEELLEGNIPKIASFYSIRVSTSLTELRTNYSSATEVNETDILIGDLNTPGNFGDREIFVIQVAVPRNENVVSYVFAMHAVDEEGNSGGMSNVVQATLRKYIPTPPESRNLALYIAIGVLGVIVILMVCLVGESF
;
A
#
# COMPACT_ATOMS: atom_id res chain seq x y z
N MET A 1 -17.17 -11.50 19.09
CA MET A 1 -17.82 -11.48 17.76
C MET A 1 -19.25 -12.04 17.76
N ARG A 2 -19.47 -13.29 18.19
CA ARG A 2 -20.79 -13.99 18.23
C ARG A 2 -22.02 -13.17 18.67
N MET A 3 -22.06 -12.67 19.91
CA MET A 3 -23.26 -12.00 20.46
C MET A 3 -23.62 -10.72 19.68
N THR A 4 -22.59 -10.02 19.20
CA THR A 4 -22.74 -8.78 18.45
C THR A 4 -23.41 -9.02 17.11
N MET A 5 -22.99 -10.03 16.33
CA MET A 5 -23.56 -10.28 15.00
C MET A 5 -25.02 -10.74 15.03
N THR A 6 -25.39 -11.61 15.97
CA THR A 6 -26.79 -12.05 16.10
C THR A 6 -27.72 -10.90 16.49
N MET A 7 -27.26 -10.03 17.39
CA MET A 7 -28.03 -8.84 17.78
C MET A 7 -28.14 -7.84 16.63
N THR A 8 -27.07 -7.63 15.86
CA THR A 8 -27.07 -6.67 14.75
C THR A 8 -28.15 -6.97 13.73
N ILE A 9 -28.24 -8.19 13.19
CA ILE A 9 -29.29 -8.51 12.20
C ILE A 9 -30.70 -8.41 12.80
N THR A 10 -30.85 -8.80 14.07
CA THR A 10 -32.12 -8.69 14.79
C THR A 10 -32.55 -7.23 14.88
N ILE A 11 -31.66 -6.34 15.33
CA ILE A 11 -31.87 -4.89 15.45
C ILE A 11 -32.17 -4.26 14.09
N LEU A 12 -31.45 -4.64 13.04
CA LEU A 12 -31.69 -4.12 11.68
C LEU A 12 -33.04 -4.54 11.11
N SER A 13 -33.59 -5.66 11.60
CA SER A 13 -34.92 -6.17 11.23
C SER A 13 -36.04 -5.79 12.21
N GLU A 14 -35.72 -5.00 13.25
CA GLU A 14 -36.72 -4.59 14.24
C GLU A 14 -37.84 -3.75 13.58
N GLU A 15 -39.05 -3.91 14.14
CA GLU A 15 -40.28 -3.23 13.69
C GLU A 15 -40.71 -3.55 12.24
N GLY A 16 -40.17 -4.61 11.63
CA GLY A 16 -40.52 -5.03 10.27
C GLY A 16 -39.79 -4.25 9.17
N ASN A 17 -38.74 -3.51 9.54
CA ASN A 17 -37.87 -2.83 8.58
C ASN A 17 -37.02 -3.85 7.82
N SER A 18 -36.72 -3.52 6.56
CA SER A 18 -35.77 -4.30 5.77
C SER A 18 -34.35 -3.89 6.16
N PRO A 19 -33.44 -4.85 6.44
CA PRO A 19 -32.03 -4.57 6.70
C PRO A 19 -31.26 -4.18 5.42
N ALA A 20 -31.89 -4.24 4.24
CA ALA A 20 -31.24 -3.98 2.97
C ALA A 20 -30.70 -2.54 2.87
N GLY A 21 -29.42 -2.41 2.51
CA GLY A 21 -28.71 -1.15 2.44
C GLY A 21 -28.14 -0.66 3.77
N ALA A 22 -28.33 -1.42 4.86
CA ALA A 22 -27.65 -1.14 6.12
C ALA A 22 -26.13 -1.35 6.00
N ARG A 23 -25.37 -0.50 6.70
CA ARG A 23 -23.93 -0.68 6.93
C ARG A 23 -23.67 -1.00 8.38
N VAL A 24 -22.79 -1.96 8.61
CA VAL A 24 -22.32 -2.35 9.93
C VAL A 24 -20.83 -2.10 10.00
N LEU A 25 -20.39 -1.31 10.96
CA LEU A 25 -18.98 -1.15 11.27
C LEU A 25 -18.59 -2.16 12.37
N LEU A 26 -17.86 -3.20 11.99
CA LEU A 26 -17.40 -4.26 12.89
C LEU A 26 -15.97 -3.98 13.35
N ILE A 27 -15.78 -3.75 14.64
CA ILE A 27 -14.46 -3.46 15.24
C ILE A 27 -14.10 -4.63 16.18
N THR A 28 -12.91 -5.19 16.04
CA THR A 28 -12.42 -6.26 16.94
C THR A 28 -10.90 -6.24 17.06
N ASP A 29 -10.40 -6.51 18.26
CA ASP A 29 -8.99 -6.65 18.60
C ASP A 29 -8.57 -8.11 18.86
N GLY A 30 -9.55 -9.03 18.90
CA GLY A 30 -9.36 -10.43 19.25
C GLY A 30 -9.91 -11.43 18.25
N GLN A 31 -9.64 -12.70 18.54
CA GLN A 31 -10.01 -13.86 17.74
C GLN A 31 -11.44 -14.33 18.02
N ASP A 32 -12.03 -14.98 17.02
CA ASP A 32 -13.28 -15.69 17.14
C ASP A 32 -13.05 -17.09 17.74
N ASN A 33 -13.50 -17.25 18.97
CA ASN A 33 -13.35 -18.50 19.70
C ASN A 33 -14.41 -19.55 19.31
N ASP A 34 -15.34 -19.23 18.40
CA ASP A 34 -16.44 -20.13 17.99
C ASP A 34 -16.81 -20.00 16.49
N PRO A 35 -15.86 -20.26 15.54
CA PRO A 35 -16.07 -20.07 14.10
C PRO A 35 -17.31 -20.77 13.50
N PRO A 36 -17.67 -22.00 13.90
CA PRO A 36 -18.85 -22.68 13.35
C PRO A 36 -20.18 -21.94 13.59
N LEU A 37 -20.21 -20.98 14.53
CA LEU A 37 -21.39 -20.17 14.82
C LEU A 37 -21.38 -18.80 14.13
N THR A 38 -20.24 -18.30 13.68
CA THR A 38 -20.10 -16.99 13.02
C THR A 38 -20.07 -17.13 11.50
N GLU A 39 -19.47 -18.19 10.96
CA GLU A 39 -19.43 -18.50 9.52
C GLU A 39 -20.80 -18.40 8.83
N PRO A 40 -21.91 -18.95 9.39
CA PRO A 40 -23.21 -18.87 8.73
C PRO A 40 -23.76 -17.44 8.62
N TYR A 41 -23.29 -16.49 9.43
CA TYR A 41 -23.76 -15.11 9.36
C TYR A 41 -23.27 -14.39 8.11
N LYS A 42 -22.15 -14.81 7.52
CA LYS A 42 -21.69 -14.29 6.22
C LYS A 42 -22.81 -14.40 5.19
N ASP A 43 -23.36 -15.60 5.01
CA ASP A 43 -24.46 -15.84 4.07
C ASP A 43 -25.72 -15.05 4.42
N ILE A 44 -26.00 -14.87 5.72
CA ILE A 44 -27.14 -14.08 6.20
C ILE A 44 -26.99 -12.61 5.80
N TYR A 45 -25.83 -12.00 6.03
CA TYR A 45 -25.62 -10.59 5.69
C TYR A 45 -25.66 -10.33 4.20
N VAL A 46 -25.05 -11.22 3.40
CA VAL A 46 -25.11 -11.18 1.93
C VAL A 46 -26.55 -11.30 1.44
N ALA A 47 -27.31 -12.29 1.94
CA ALA A 47 -28.70 -12.48 1.55
C ALA A 47 -29.61 -11.30 1.91
N ASN A 48 -29.25 -10.54 2.96
CA ASN A 48 -29.98 -9.37 3.42
C ASN A 48 -29.50 -8.04 2.81
N ASN A 49 -28.53 -8.06 1.88
CA ASN A 49 -27.90 -6.86 1.31
C ASN A 49 -27.37 -5.89 2.38
N VAL A 50 -26.74 -6.44 3.42
CA VAL A 50 -26.06 -5.67 4.47
C VAL A 50 -24.57 -5.63 4.15
N VAL A 51 -23.98 -4.45 4.19
CA VAL A 51 -22.55 -4.23 3.96
C VAL A 51 -21.81 -4.17 5.29
N ILE A 52 -20.71 -4.91 5.43
CA ILE A 52 -19.90 -4.91 6.66
C ILE A 52 -18.55 -4.27 6.38
N ASP A 53 -18.36 -3.07 6.92
CA ASP A 53 -17.05 -2.44 7.02
C ASP A 53 -16.34 -3.00 8.27
N ALA A 54 -15.11 -3.49 8.13
CA ALA A 54 -14.37 -4.17 9.19
C ALA A 54 -13.15 -3.35 9.64
N VAL A 55 -12.91 -3.28 10.94
CA VAL A 55 -11.74 -2.64 11.55
C VAL A 55 -11.03 -3.66 12.43
N ALA A 56 -9.82 -4.04 12.03
CA ALA A 56 -8.90 -4.76 12.89
C ALA A 56 -8.27 -3.76 13.87
N PHE A 57 -8.59 -3.88 15.16
CA PHE A 57 -8.06 -3.04 16.25
C PHE A 57 -6.83 -3.70 16.90
N SER A 58 -5.94 -4.25 16.07
CA SER A 58 -4.60 -4.78 16.37
C SER A 58 -4.22 -5.76 15.27
N ASN A 59 -2.95 -6.17 15.22
CA ASN A 59 -2.53 -7.26 14.35
C ASN A 59 -2.99 -8.66 14.82
N THR A 60 -3.58 -8.75 16.01
CA THR A 60 -4.09 -10.01 16.58
C THR A 60 -5.59 -10.21 16.36
N ALA A 61 -6.22 -9.34 15.56
CA ALA A 61 -7.63 -9.42 15.22
C ALA A 61 -7.94 -10.64 14.33
N GLU A 62 -9.16 -11.15 14.44
CA GLU A 62 -9.66 -12.31 13.70
C GLU A 62 -9.48 -12.21 12.18
N GLU A 63 -8.86 -13.23 11.55
CA GLU A 63 -8.59 -13.26 10.10
C GLU A 63 -9.86 -13.36 9.24
N ASN A 64 -10.90 -14.04 9.74
CA ASN A 64 -12.19 -14.17 9.06
C ASN A 64 -12.92 -12.83 8.82
N LEU A 65 -12.43 -11.71 9.38
CA LEU A 65 -12.93 -10.38 9.05
C LEU A 65 -12.78 -10.06 7.56
N ILE A 66 -11.70 -10.53 6.92
CA ILE A 66 -11.44 -10.31 5.50
C ILE A 66 -12.53 -11.00 4.68
N ASP A 67 -12.71 -12.30 4.88
CA ASP A 67 -13.71 -13.11 4.20
C ASP A 67 -15.13 -12.57 4.33
N LEU A 68 -15.44 -11.95 5.47
CA LEU A 68 -16.74 -11.38 5.77
C LEU A 68 -16.96 -10.02 5.07
N GLN A 69 -15.98 -9.11 5.18
CA GLN A 69 -16.11 -7.79 4.56
C GLN A 69 -16.15 -7.91 3.03
N GLU A 70 -15.34 -8.80 2.45
CA GLU A 70 -15.32 -9.01 0.99
C GLU A 70 -16.64 -9.55 0.48
N ALA A 71 -17.18 -10.56 1.17
CA ALA A 71 -18.44 -11.19 0.78
C ALA A 71 -19.61 -10.19 0.79
N THR A 72 -19.56 -9.20 1.69
CA THR A 72 -20.59 -8.17 1.81
C THR A 72 -20.29 -6.90 1.01
N GLY A 73 -19.13 -6.82 0.34
CA GLY A 73 -18.68 -5.65 -0.42
C GLY A 73 -18.34 -4.43 0.44
N GLY A 74 -17.93 -4.67 1.70
CA GLY A 74 -17.47 -3.64 2.62
C GLY A 74 -16.00 -3.25 2.41
N ARG A 75 -15.47 -2.47 3.35
CA ARG A 75 -14.07 -2.05 3.39
C ARG A 75 -13.38 -2.57 4.63
N PHE A 76 -12.07 -2.76 4.54
CA PHE A 76 -11.23 -3.18 5.65
C PHE A 76 -10.30 -2.04 6.09
N TYR A 77 -10.15 -1.86 7.40
CA TYR A 77 -9.28 -0.87 8.02
C TYR A 77 -8.45 -1.51 9.12
N LEU A 78 -7.25 -0.98 9.33
CA LEU A 78 -6.35 -1.40 10.41
C LEU A 78 -6.11 -0.23 11.36
N GLN A 79 -6.35 -0.44 12.65
CA GLN A 79 -5.92 0.45 13.72
C GLN A 79 -4.89 -0.30 14.58
N THR A 80 -3.70 0.27 14.71
CA THR A 80 -2.65 -0.24 15.60
C THR A 80 -2.35 0.76 16.71
N ASP A 81 -1.44 0.38 17.62
CA ASP A 81 -0.86 1.27 18.63
C ASP A 81 0.23 2.19 18.06
N ASP A 82 0.51 2.14 16.75
CA ASP A 82 1.41 3.11 16.12
C ASP A 82 0.78 4.51 16.22
N PRO A 83 1.53 5.53 16.71
CA PRO A 83 1.00 6.88 16.84
C PRO A 83 0.54 7.51 15.52
N GLY A 84 0.96 7.01 14.36
CA GLY A 84 0.49 7.49 13.05
C GLY A 84 -0.77 6.79 12.53
N SER A 85 -1.26 5.76 13.24
CA SER A 85 -2.34 4.90 12.79
C SER A 85 -3.71 5.57 12.92
N THR A 86 -4.39 5.75 11.79
CA THR A 86 -5.65 6.51 11.68
C THR A 86 -6.84 5.66 11.21
N GLY A 87 -6.68 4.34 11.11
CA GLY A 87 -7.67 3.47 10.46
C GLY A 87 -9.05 3.47 11.11
N LEU A 88 -9.16 3.62 12.44
CA LEU A 88 -10.46 3.72 13.09
C LEU A 88 -11.18 5.02 12.69
N HIS A 89 -10.45 6.14 12.60
CA HIS A 89 -10.99 7.42 12.18
C HIS A 89 -11.49 7.35 10.73
N GLU A 90 -10.68 6.79 9.85
CA GLU A 90 -10.99 6.60 8.43
C GLU A 90 -12.22 5.71 8.23
N ALA A 91 -12.35 4.64 9.02
CA ALA A 91 -13.51 3.76 8.97
C ALA A 91 -14.82 4.49 9.32
N PHE A 92 -14.78 5.35 10.35
CA PHE A 92 -15.92 6.20 10.70
C PHE A 92 -16.24 7.22 9.59
N LEU A 93 -15.23 7.88 9.03
CA LEU A 93 -15.40 8.83 7.94
C LEU A 93 -16.04 8.18 6.71
N ALA A 94 -15.52 7.03 6.28
CA ALA A 94 -16.03 6.30 5.13
C ALA A 94 -17.49 5.85 5.32
N THR A 95 -17.83 5.41 6.53
CA THR A 95 -19.22 5.05 6.88
C THR A 95 -20.15 6.25 6.75
N MET A 96 -19.73 7.44 7.20
CA MET A 96 -20.53 8.67 7.10
C MET A 96 -20.66 9.22 5.68
N GLN A 97 -19.66 8.99 4.83
CA GLN A 97 -19.66 9.47 3.44
C GLN A 97 -20.47 8.58 2.49
N SER A 98 -20.82 7.36 2.91
CA SER A 98 -21.58 6.43 2.07
C SER A 98 -22.93 7.02 1.67
N GLY A 99 -23.20 7.08 0.36
CA GLY A 99 -24.45 7.58 -0.20
C GLY A 99 -24.53 9.10 -0.34
N VAL A 100 -23.50 9.84 0.05
CA VAL A 100 -23.42 11.30 -0.12
C VAL A 100 -22.74 11.62 -1.46
N LYS A 101 -23.19 12.66 -2.17
CA LYS A 101 -22.54 13.14 -3.40
C LYS A 101 -21.17 13.74 -3.09
N GLU A 102 -20.21 13.60 -4.00
CA GLU A 102 -18.81 14.06 -3.79
C GLU A 102 -18.73 15.53 -3.34
N TYR A 103 -19.54 16.41 -3.94
CA TYR A 103 -19.66 17.82 -3.54
C TYR A 103 -20.12 18.04 -2.09
N ASP A 104 -21.01 17.18 -1.56
CA ASP A 104 -21.59 17.30 -0.22
C ASP A 104 -20.79 16.52 0.85
N ARG A 105 -19.71 15.83 0.44
CA ARG A 105 -18.87 15.06 1.37
C ARG A 105 -17.95 15.98 2.17
N ARG A 106 -17.78 15.64 3.45
CA ARG A 106 -16.69 16.16 4.27
C ARG A 106 -15.39 15.58 3.72
N ILE A 107 -14.47 16.46 3.33
CA ILE A 107 -13.15 16.10 2.80
C ILE A 107 -12.17 16.19 3.96
N GLU A 108 -11.41 15.13 4.19
CA GLU A 108 -10.29 15.16 5.13
C GLU A 108 -9.03 15.64 4.39
N LEU A 109 -8.42 16.71 4.90
CA LEU A 109 -7.18 17.25 4.37
C LEU A 109 -5.96 16.69 5.08
N PHE A 110 -6.12 16.34 6.35
CA PHE A 110 -5.04 15.86 7.20
C PHE A 110 -5.63 15.09 8.39
N ALA A 111 -5.14 13.90 8.65
CA ALA A 111 -5.34 13.19 9.90
C ALA A 111 -4.01 12.58 10.35
N ASP A 112 -3.59 12.90 11.57
CA ASP A 112 -2.38 12.32 12.14
C ASP A 112 -2.40 12.45 13.65
N SER A 113 -1.62 11.61 14.31
CA SER A 113 -1.38 11.72 15.74
C SER A 113 0.10 11.83 16.04
N ALA A 114 0.41 12.55 17.11
CA ALA A 114 1.78 12.72 17.55
C ALA A 114 1.84 12.79 19.06
N VAL A 115 2.90 12.23 19.63
CA VAL A 115 3.23 12.39 21.05
C VAL A 115 3.89 13.75 21.28
N TYR A 116 3.39 14.48 22.28
CA TYR A 116 3.91 15.79 22.70
C TYR A 116 4.51 15.67 24.09
N GLY A 117 5.82 15.91 24.20
CA GLY A 117 6.51 15.99 25.47
C GLY A 117 6.00 17.12 26.36
N VAL A 118 6.33 17.09 27.65
CA VAL A 118 5.94 18.12 28.61
C VAL A 118 6.43 19.50 28.17
N SER A 119 5.52 20.47 28.05
CA SER A 119 5.84 21.82 27.56
C SER A 119 6.48 21.86 26.16
N ALA A 120 6.34 20.79 25.37
CA ALA A 120 6.73 20.81 23.97
C ALA A 120 5.63 21.43 23.12
N SER A 121 6.03 22.16 22.07
CA SER A 121 5.16 22.46 20.93
C SER A 121 5.70 21.84 19.66
N LYS A 122 4.77 21.54 18.74
CA LYS A 122 5.10 21.20 17.35
C LYS A 122 4.23 22.04 16.44
N ARG A 123 4.84 22.51 15.35
CA ARG A 123 4.16 23.28 14.30
C ARG A 123 4.00 22.41 13.06
N HIS A 124 2.80 22.45 12.51
CA HIS A 124 2.41 21.73 11.31
C HIS A 124 1.68 22.70 10.36
N GLY A 125 1.32 22.21 9.18
CA GLY A 125 0.52 22.98 8.26
C GLY A 125 -0.21 22.11 7.26
N VAL A 126 -1.19 22.72 6.62
CA VAL A 126 -2.09 22.11 5.65
C VAL A 126 -2.35 23.12 4.55
N TYR A 127 -2.42 22.64 3.31
CA TYR A 127 -2.75 23.49 2.18
C TYR A 127 -4.23 23.35 1.83
N LEU A 128 -4.91 24.47 1.66
CA LEU A 128 -6.27 24.51 1.11
C LEU A 128 -6.20 25.03 -0.31
N ASP A 129 -6.65 24.23 -1.27
CA ASP A 129 -6.74 24.64 -2.66
C ASP A 129 -8.05 25.45 -2.91
N PRO A 130 -8.19 26.13 -4.06
CA PRO A 130 -9.35 26.98 -4.34
C PRO A 130 -10.71 26.26 -4.41
N THR A 131 -10.71 24.92 -4.51
CA THR A 131 -11.92 24.11 -4.67
C THR A 131 -12.56 23.74 -3.34
N VAL A 132 -11.83 23.92 -2.24
CA VAL A 132 -12.28 23.67 -0.87
C VAL A 132 -12.21 24.93 -0.01
N GLY A 133 -12.69 24.86 1.23
CA GLY A 133 -12.61 25.97 2.19
C GLY A 133 -13.93 26.37 2.83
N VAL A 134 -15.01 25.63 2.61
CA VAL A 134 -16.28 25.85 3.33
C VAL A 134 -16.31 24.97 4.56
N LYS A 135 -16.82 25.50 5.69
CA LYS A 135 -16.98 24.77 6.96
C LYS A 135 -15.71 24.00 7.37
N THR A 136 -14.56 24.65 7.20
CA THR A 136 -13.27 24.07 7.56
C THR A 136 -13.18 23.93 9.07
N SER A 137 -12.82 22.75 9.55
CA SER A 137 -12.68 22.43 10.98
C SER A 137 -11.29 21.88 11.24
N PHE A 138 -10.61 22.44 12.23
CA PHE A 138 -9.39 21.91 12.82
C PHE A 138 -9.75 21.32 14.18
N ASP A 139 -9.75 20.00 14.28
CA ASP A 139 -10.15 19.26 15.47
C ASP A 139 -8.92 18.58 16.10
N PHE A 140 -8.73 18.79 17.40
CA PHE A 140 -7.60 18.27 18.17
C PHE A 140 -8.11 17.52 19.39
N SER A 141 -7.85 16.22 19.45
CA SER A 141 -8.35 15.33 20.49
C SER A 141 -7.19 14.81 21.34
N TYR A 142 -7.40 14.71 22.65
CA TYR A 142 -6.40 14.17 23.58
C TYR A 142 -7.08 13.29 24.64
N LEU A 143 -6.39 12.28 25.15
CA LEU A 143 -7.00 11.30 26.07
C LEU A 143 -6.58 11.45 27.55
N VAL A 144 -5.70 12.41 27.87
CA VAL A 144 -5.24 12.62 29.25
C VAL A 144 -6.36 13.09 30.19
N GLU A 145 -6.36 12.59 31.43
CA GLU A 145 -7.33 13.01 32.44
C GLU A 145 -6.95 14.36 33.04
N THR A 146 -7.80 15.36 32.84
CA THR A 146 -7.59 16.71 33.35
C THR A 146 -8.91 17.48 33.45
N ALA A 147 -8.97 18.45 34.35
CA ALA A 147 -10.11 19.36 34.51
C ALA A 147 -10.00 20.63 33.64
N PHE A 148 -8.91 20.78 32.88
CA PHE A 148 -8.63 21.92 32.01
C PHE A 148 -8.14 21.44 30.63
N SER A 149 -8.04 22.35 29.66
CA SER A 149 -7.52 21.98 28.33
C SER A 149 -6.06 21.50 28.43
N ALA A 150 -5.80 20.24 28.09
CA ALA A 150 -4.45 19.68 28.11
C ALA A 150 -3.53 20.31 27.06
N ILE A 151 -4.14 20.88 26.02
CA ILE A 151 -3.44 21.51 24.90
C ILE A 151 -3.86 22.96 24.72
N ASP A 152 -2.99 23.71 24.06
CA ASP A 152 -3.27 25.03 23.52
C ASP A 152 -2.95 25.02 22.03
N VAL A 153 -3.82 25.63 21.24
CA VAL A 153 -3.72 25.60 19.79
C VAL A 153 -3.70 27.01 19.25
N ILE A 154 -2.72 27.29 18.41
CA ILE A 154 -2.59 28.55 17.70
C ILE A 154 -2.68 28.25 16.22
N ILE A 155 -3.66 28.81 15.52
CA ILE A 155 -3.83 28.67 14.07
C ILE A 155 -3.47 29.98 13.39
N LYS A 156 -2.78 29.90 12.26
CA LYS A 156 -2.42 31.04 11.42
C LYS A 156 -2.92 30.84 9.99
N SER A 157 -3.66 31.82 9.48
CA SER A 157 -4.14 31.84 8.09
C SER A 157 -3.02 32.13 7.09
N PRO A 158 -3.25 31.87 5.79
CA PRO A 158 -2.38 32.31 4.71
C PRO A 158 -2.10 33.82 4.71
N SER A 159 -3.11 34.65 5.01
CA SER A 159 -2.96 36.11 5.17
C SER A 159 -2.17 36.53 6.40
N GLY A 160 -1.88 35.61 7.31
CA GLY A 160 -1.10 35.83 8.52
C GLY A 160 -1.92 36.22 9.76
N MET A 161 -3.25 36.17 9.69
CA MET A 161 -4.12 36.31 10.86
C MET A 161 -3.90 35.14 11.82
N VAL A 162 -3.94 35.41 13.11
CA VAL A 162 -3.72 34.42 14.16
C VAL A 162 -5.01 34.23 14.94
N PHE A 163 -5.41 32.98 15.12
CA PHE A 163 -6.59 32.56 15.85
C PHE A 163 -6.16 31.78 17.08
N THR A 164 -6.64 32.24 18.23
CA THR A 164 -6.41 31.63 19.54
C THR A 164 -7.73 31.55 20.32
N ASN A 165 -7.73 30.78 21.40
CA ASN A 165 -8.90 30.63 22.28
C ASN A 165 -9.50 31.96 22.76
N ASP A 166 -8.66 32.98 22.99
CA ASP A 166 -9.11 34.27 23.52
C ASP A 166 -9.56 35.26 22.42
N SER A 167 -9.23 34.99 21.15
CA SER A 167 -9.38 35.96 20.06
C SER A 167 -10.41 35.57 19.00
N TYR A 168 -10.83 34.30 18.95
CA TYR A 168 -11.67 33.79 17.87
C TYR A 168 -12.94 33.09 18.38
N GLU A 169 -14.11 33.55 17.92
CA GLU A 169 -15.41 33.00 18.31
C GLU A 169 -15.62 31.55 17.83
N GLY A 170 -14.99 31.17 16.72
CA GLY A 170 -15.05 29.79 16.20
C GLY A 170 -14.15 28.81 16.94
N TYR A 171 -13.41 29.25 17.97
CA TYR A 171 -12.58 28.40 18.82
C TYR A 171 -13.42 27.83 19.97
N GLY A 172 -13.57 26.51 20.03
CA GLY A 172 -14.29 25.80 21.06
C GLY A 172 -13.40 24.80 21.78
N VAL A 173 -13.55 24.72 23.11
CA VAL A 173 -12.91 23.69 23.94
C VAL A 173 -14.01 22.87 24.62
N ASP A 174 -14.05 21.58 24.32
CA ASP A 174 -14.91 20.62 24.99
C ASP A 174 -14.10 19.77 25.96
N LEU A 175 -14.24 20.05 27.25
CA LEU A 175 -13.53 19.33 28.31
C LEU A 175 -14.13 17.94 28.59
N THR A 176 -15.38 17.69 28.19
CA THR A 176 -16.03 16.38 28.36
C THR A 176 -15.55 15.40 27.32
N PHE A 177 -15.52 15.82 26.05
CA PHE A 177 -14.99 15.02 24.96
C PHE A 177 -13.48 15.15 24.77
N LYS A 178 -12.84 16.07 25.50
CA LYS A 178 -11.39 16.36 25.43
C LYS A 178 -10.95 16.73 24.02
N VAL A 179 -11.72 17.61 23.39
CA VAL A 179 -11.50 18.09 22.03
C VAL A 179 -11.39 19.61 22.03
N VAL A 180 -10.40 20.12 21.29
CA VAL A 180 -10.35 21.52 20.86
C VAL A 180 -10.75 21.56 19.39
N SER A 181 -11.76 22.36 19.06
CA SER A 181 -12.25 22.53 17.69
C SER A 181 -12.16 23.98 17.28
N VAL A 182 -11.53 24.28 16.15
CA VAL A 182 -11.50 25.62 15.56
C VAL A 182 -12.19 25.59 14.20
N LYS A 183 -13.33 26.26 14.11
CA LYS A 183 -14.24 26.17 12.96
C LYS A 183 -14.30 27.47 12.20
N PHE A 184 -14.17 27.38 10.87
CA PHE A 184 -14.24 28.49 9.93
C PHE A 184 -15.37 28.24 8.93
N GLU A 185 -16.35 29.14 8.85
CA GLU A 185 -17.40 29.02 7.83
C GLU A 185 -16.81 29.14 6.41
N PHE A 186 -15.83 30.04 6.26
CA PHE A 186 -15.07 30.25 5.03
C PHE A 186 -13.58 30.39 5.38
N ALA A 187 -12.75 29.50 4.86
CA ALA A 187 -11.30 29.51 4.99
C ALA A 187 -10.65 30.06 3.71
N GLU A 188 -9.62 30.89 3.88
CA GLU A 188 -8.77 31.37 2.80
C GLU A 188 -8.05 30.21 2.10
N THR A 189 -7.95 30.29 0.78
CA THR A 189 -7.07 29.42 -0.01
C THR A 189 -5.60 29.69 0.34
N GLY A 190 -4.80 28.63 0.45
CA GLY A 190 -3.37 28.69 0.68
C GLY A 190 -2.92 27.88 1.88
N PHE A 191 -1.71 28.16 2.34
CA PHE A 191 -1.08 27.44 3.45
C PHE A 191 -1.57 27.94 4.81
N TRP A 192 -2.24 27.07 5.54
CA TRP A 192 -2.58 27.25 6.94
C TRP A 192 -1.54 26.56 7.80
N SER A 193 -1.14 27.20 8.91
CA SER A 193 -0.25 26.55 9.87
C SER A 193 -0.86 26.56 11.25
N TYR A 194 -0.65 25.48 12.01
CA TYR A 194 -1.09 25.38 13.38
C TYR A 194 0.05 24.92 14.29
N GLU A 195 0.03 25.38 15.53
CA GLU A 195 0.95 24.97 16.57
C GLU A 195 0.16 24.43 17.75
N VAL A 196 0.51 23.21 18.18
CA VAL A 196 -0.09 22.57 19.35
C VAL A 196 0.95 22.58 20.47
N PHE A 197 0.57 23.08 21.64
CA PHE A 197 1.40 23.13 22.83
C PHE A 197 0.83 22.25 23.93
N ASN A 198 1.64 21.36 24.50
CA ASN A 198 1.26 20.53 25.64
C ASN A 198 1.34 21.34 26.94
N ARG A 199 0.17 21.58 27.56
CA ARG A 199 0.01 22.26 28.85
C ARG A 199 -0.12 21.30 30.03
N HIS A 200 -0.20 20.01 29.76
CA HIS A 200 -0.24 18.98 30.77
C HIS A 200 1.15 18.73 31.39
N THR A 201 1.16 18.16 32.60
CA THR A 201 2.40 17.85 33.34
C THR A 201 3.05 16.54 32.90
N SER A 202 2.40 15.79 32.02
CA SER A 202 2.92 14.58 31.40
C SER A 202 2.97 14.73 29.88
N GLU A 203 3.80 13.94 29.24
CA GLU A 203 3.64 13.72 27.81
C GLU A 203 2.32 13.00 27.54
N HIS A 204 1.73 13.28 26.38
CA HIS A 204 0.56 12.59 25.90
C HIS A 204 0.45 12.75 24.38
N GLU A 205 -0.32 11.87 23.78
CA GLU A 205 -0.67 11.91 22.38
C GLU A 205 -1.77 12.96 22.11
N VAL A 206 -1.69 13.58 20.94
CA VAL A 206 -2.75 14.44 20.40
C VAL A 206 -3.04 13.97 18.98
N PHE A 207 -4.29 13.60 18.75
CA PHE A 207 -4.81 13.31 17.43
C PHE A 207 -5.35 14.59 16.80
N VAL A 208 -4.98 14.84 15.55
CA VAL A 208 -5.37 16.02 14.78
C VAL A 208 -6.12 15.56 13.54
N SER A 209 -7.32 16.09 13.32
CA SER A 209 -8.05 15.92 12.06
C SER A 209 -8.45 17.31 11.54
N ILE A 210 -8.14 17.54 10.27
CA ILE A 210 -8.47 18.77 9.56
C ILE A 210 -9.33 18.39 8.38
N SER A 211 -10.47 19.04 8.30
CA SER A 211 -11.49 18.72 7.30
C SER A 211 -12.16 19.96 6.77
N THR A 212 -12.74 19.83 5.59
CA THR A 212 -13.36 20.93 4.86
C THR A 212 -14.48 20.42 3.96
N TYR A 213 -15.17 21.32 3.29
CA TYR A 213 -16.16 21.05 2.26
C TYR A 213 -15.81 21.80 0.98
N ALA A 214 -16.34 21.31 -0.13
CA ALA A 214 -16.22 21.97 -1.42
C ALA A 214 -16.75 23.42 -1.34
N SER A 215 -15.98 24.35 -1.92
CA SER A 215 -16.23 25.79 -1.86
C SER A 215 -16.97 26.31 -3.10
N GLN A 216 -16.81 25.63 -4.24
CA GLN A 216 -17.34 26.08 -5.52
C GLN A 216 -18.42 25.13 -6.06
N VAL A 217 -19.65 25.63 -6.19
CA VAL A 217 -20.78 24.86 -6.71
C VAL A 217 -20.45 24.30 -8.10
N GLY A 218 -20.48 22.97 -8.23
CA GLY A 218 -20.26 22.27 -9.50
C GLY A 218 -18.81 22.06 -9.89
N VAL A 219 -17.85 22.40 -9.01
CA VAL A 219 -16.45 21.99 -9.14
C VAL A 219 -16.20 20.91 -8.10
N ASP A 220 -15.88 19.71 -8.57
CA ASP A 220 -15.52 18.61 -7.66
C ASP A 220 -14.19 18.93 -6.95
N PRO A 221 -14.07 18.60 -5.66
CA PRO A 221 -12.80 18.73 -4.96
C PRO A 221 -11.77 17.74 -5.51
N ILE A 222 -10.49 17.99 -5.21
CA ILE A 222 -9.46 16.97 -5.42
C ILE A 222 -9.68 15.85 -4.40
N ILE A 223 -9.78 14.62 -4.88
CA ILE A 223 -9.97 13.41 -4.08
C ILE A 223 -8.77 12.50 -4.31
N ALA A 224 -8.31 11.91 -3.22
CA ALA A 224 -7.31 10.85 -3.24
C ALA A 224 -7.92 9.56 -2.70
N THR A 225 -7.59 8.44 -3.32
CA THR A 225 -7.85 7.10 -2.75
C THR A 225 -6.56 6.48 -2.26
N SER A 226 -6.68 5.57 -1.29
CA SER A 226 -5.58 4.83 -0.69
C SER A 226 -5.96 3.37 -0.72
N GLU A 227 -5.27 2.57 -1.53
CA GLU A 227 -5.59 1.15 -1.68
C GLU A 227 -4.27 0.33 -1.75
N LEU A 228 -4.25 -0.82 -1.07
CA LEU A 228 -3.23 -1.86 -1.24
C LEU A 228 -3.82 -2.94 -2.13
N SER A 229 -3.06 -3.45 -3.10
CA SER A 229 -3.51 -4.54 -3.95
C SER A 229 -3.68 -5.82 -3.14
N GLY A 230 -4.87 -6.41 -3.16
CA GLY A 230 -5.17 -7.69 -2.53
C GLY A 230 -5.36 -7.57 -1.01
N SER A 231 -6.50 -8.04 -0.55
CA SER A 231 -6.78 -8.30 0.87
C SER A 231 -5.94 -9.46 1.43
N ILE A 232 -5.47 -10.35 0.54
CA ILE A 232 -4.66 -11.53 0.83
C ILE A 232 -3.63 -11.68 -0.29
N THR A 233 -2.34 -11.40 0.01
CA THR A 233 -1.25 -11.77 -0.91
C THR A 233 -0.65 -13.11 -0.53
N ASP A 234 -0.38 -13.95 -1.54
CA ASP A 234 0.36 -15.19 -1.35
C ASP A 234 1.86 -14.90 -1.13
N PHE A 235 2.15 -14.43 0.07
CA PHE A 235 3.50 -14.18 0.56
C PHE A 235 4.39 -15.43 0.45
N ALA A 236 3.81 -16.62 0.65
CA ALA A 236 4.56 -17.88 0.60
C ALA A 236 5.09 -18.19 -0.82
N ASN A 237 4.38 -17.71 -1.85
CA ASN A 237 4.77 -17.85 -3.25
C ASN A 237 5.49 -16.61 -3.84
N GLY A 238 5.80 -15.61 -3.01
CA GLY A 238 6.63 -14.46 -3.40
C GLY A 238 5.87 -13.39 -4.21
N GLN A 239 4.55 -13.33 -4.11
CA GLN A 239 3.76 -12.28 -4.76
C GLN A 239 4.04 -10.92 -4.09
N PRO A 240 4.44 -9.89 -4.84
CA PRO A 240 4.64 -8.54 -4.29
C PRO A 240 3.29 -7.88 -3.99
N LEU A 241 3.22 -7.08 -2.93
CA LEU A 241 2.11 -6.16 -2.71
C LEU A 241 2.32 -4.93 -3.59
N ILE A 242 1.25 -4.33 -4.10
CA ILE A 242 1.29 -3.05 -4.81
C ILE A 242 0.57 -2.03 -3.95
N ALA A 243 1.26 -0.97 -3.57
CA ALA A 243 0.62 0.22 -3.03
C ALA A 243 0.19 1.09 -4.21
N PHE A 244 -1.08 1.52 -4.24
CA PHE A 244 -1.56 2.44 -5.26
C PHE A 244 -2.48 3.53 -4.69
N SER A 245 -2.52 4.66 -5.38
CA SER A 245 -3.33 5.80 -5.03
C SER A 245 -3.82 6.49 -6.30
N GLU A 246 -5.13 6.66 -6.42
CA GLU A 246 -5.73 7.50 -7.45
C GLU A 246 -5.81 8.93 -6.93
N VAL A 247 -5.29 9.91 -7.69
CA VAL A 247 -5.41 11.34 -7.39
C VAL A 247 -6.12 12.02 -8.54
N ARG A 248 -7.33 12.51 -8.30
CA ARG A 248 -8.17 13.14 -9.34
C ARG A 248 -9.04 14.27 -8.81
N GLN A 249 -9.45 15.15 -9.71
CA GLN A 249 -10.48 16.15 -9.49
C GLN A 249 -11.70 15.86 -10.36
N GLY A 250 -12.76 15.33 -9.76
CA GLY A 250 -13.93 14.86 -10.50
C GLY A 250 -13.51 13.80 -11.53
N LEU A 251 -13.47 14.20 -12.80
CA LEU A 251 -13.09 13.38 -13.94
C LEU A 251 -11.73 13.78 -14.54
N ASN A 252 -10.88 14.52 -13.82
CA ASN A 252 -9.59 14.94 -14.36
C ASN A 252 -8.46 14.41 -13.48
N PRO A 253 -7.47 13.70 -14.03
CA PRO A 253 -6.37 13.19 -13.21
C PRO A 253 -5.42 14.31 -12.77
N VAL A 254 -4.86 14.14 -11.57
CA VAL A 254 -3.84 15.03 -11.01
C VAL A 254 -2.49 14.34 -11.11
N ILE A 255 -1.67 14.80 -12.06
CA ILE A 255 -0.36 14.22 -12.34
C ILE A 255 0.74 15.06 -11.69
N ARG A 256 1.94 14.46 -11.54
CA ARG A 256 3.14 15.10 -10.96
C ARG A 256 2.96 15.56 -9.50
N ALA A 257 1.98 15.01 -8.78
CA ALA A 257 1.90 15.19 -7.35
C ALA A 257 2.98 14.36 -6.66
N ASN A 258 3.44 14.83 -5.50
CA ASN A 258 4.32 14.05 -4.65
C ASN A 258 3.46 13.10 -3.79
N VAL A 259 3.46 11.82 -4.13
CA VAL A 259 2.64 10.80 -3.47
C VAL A 259 3.53 9.80 -2.71
N THR A 260 3.34 9.72 -1.40
CA THR A 260 4.06 8.78 -0.54
C THR A 260 3.10 7.89 0.24
N ALA A 261 3.38 6.60 0.29
CA ALA A 261 2.68 5.64 1.12
C ALA A 261 3.51 5.34 2.38
N THR A 262 2.91 5.54 3.55
CA THR A 262 3.41 5.04 4.82
C THR A 262 2.79 3.67 5.06
N ILE A 263 3.63 2.64 5.18
CA ILE A 263 3.20 1.25 5.35
C ILE A 263 3.55 0.79 6.77
N GLU A 264 2.50 0.51 7.55
CA GLU A 264 2.57 -0.18 8.84
C GLU A 264 2.68 -1.68 8.60
N ARG A 265 3.52 -2.35 9.39
CA ARG A 265 3.84 -3.77 9.19
C ARG A 265 3.45 -4.59 10.42
N PRO A 266 3.09 -5.86 10.25
CA PRO A 266 2.80 -6.74 11.37
C PRO A 266 4.05 -6.89 12.25
N PRO A 267 3.87 -6.97 13.58
CA PRO A 267 4.96 -7.14 14.53
C PRO A 267 5.68 -8.48 14.32
N ASP A 268 6.87 -8.62 14.90
CA ASP A 268 7.61 -9.88 14.86
C ASP A 268 6.92 -10.99 15.68
N ALA A 269 7.48 -12.21 15.63
CA ALA A 269 6.94 -13.35 16.36
C ALA A 269 6.90 -13.18 17.90
N ASN A 270 7.58 -12.17 18.45
CA ASN A 270 7.57 -11.83 19.87
C ASN A 270 6.65 -10.63 20.18
N GLY A 271 5.92 -10.11 19.19
CA GLY A 271 5.07 -8.92 19.32
C GLY A 271 5.84 -7.60 19.31
N ILE A 272 7.10 -7.58 18.87
CA ILE A 272 7.87 -6.34 18.76
C ILE A 272 7.49 -5.65 17.45
N PRO A 273 7.02 -4.39 17.49
CA PRO A 273 6.63 -3.65 16.30
C PRO A 273 7.85 -3.28 15.44
N TYR A 274 7.66 -3.24 14.13
CA TYR A 274 8.63 -2.68 13.19
C TYR A 274 8.29 -1.22 12.91
N ASN A 275 9.32 -0.41 12.62
CA ASN A 275 9.08 0.93 12.11
C ASN A 275 8.34 0.87 10.77
N SER A 276 7.43 1.81 10.55
CA SER A 276 6.74 1.99 9.28
C SER A 276 7.72 2.33 8.15
N ILE A 277 7.38 1.93 6.94
CA ILE A 277 8.18 2.20 5.73
C ILE A 277 7.50 3.31 4.94
N ILE A 278 8.31 4.25 4.42
CA ILE A 278 7.84 5.29 3.52
C ILE A 278 8.24 4.90 2.09
N LEU A 279 7.24 4.73 1.24
CA LEU A 279 7.39 4.33 -0.16
C LEU A 279 6.88 5.45 -1.07
N GLN A 280 7.74 5.98 -1.94
CA GLN A 280 7.32 6.92 -2.97
C GLN A 280 6.54 6.17 -4.05
N LEU A 281 5.31 6.60 -4.34
CA LEU A 281 4.51 6.09 -5.46
C LEU A 281 4.75 6.94 -6.71
N LEU A 282 4.70 6.30 -7.89
CA LEU A 282 5.03 6.94 -9.17
C LEU A 282 3.89 6.76 -10.17
N ASP A 283 3.62 7.82 -10.94
CA ASP A 283 2.76 7.83 -12.13
C ASP A 283 3.68 8.10 -13.34
N ASN A 284 4.32 7.04 -13.84
CA ASN A 284 5.36 7.09 -14.86
C ASN A 284 5.23 6.05 -15.97
N GLY A 285 4.18 5.22 -15.93
CA GLY A 285 3.93 4.08 -16.81
C GLY A 285 5.00 3.00 -16.73
N ALA A 286 5.60 2.78 -15.56
CA ALA A 286 6.61 1.75 -15.37
C ALA A 286 6.38 0.91 -14.11
N GLY A 287 6.72 -0.38 -14.19
CA GLY A 287 6.66 -1.31 -13.07
C GLY A 287 5.23 -1.58 -12.64
N ALA A 288 4.88 -1.17 -11.43
CA ALA A 288 3.52 -1.32 -10.90
C ALA A 288 2.52 -0.38 -11.58
N ASP A 289 3.01 0.72 -12.16
CA ASP A 289 2.19 1.68 -12.87
C ASP A 289 2.12 1.33 -14.35
N VAL A 290 0.91 1.09 -14.85
CA VAL A 290 0.68 0.60 -16.21
C VAL A 290 0.53 1.76 -17.19
N VAL A 291 -0.03 2.89 -16.76
CA VAL A 291 -0.39 3.99 -17.65
C VAL A 291 0.15 5.30 -17.11
N LYS A 292 1.11 5.85 -17.83
CA LYS A 292 1.70 7.14 -17.50
C LYS A 292 0.69 8.29 -17.60
N ASP A 293 0.79 9.21 -16.65
CA ASP A 293 0.08 10.48 -16.55
C ASP A 293 -1.45 10.30 -16.51
N ASP A 294 -1.93 9.22 -15.89
CA ASP A 294 -3.37 8.95 -15.71
C ASP A 294 -3.90 9.28 -14.30
N GLY A 295 -3.04 9.78 -13.41
CA GLY A 295 -3.38 10.13 -12.04
C GLY A 295 -3.37 8.96 -11.07
N ILE A 296 -2.96 7.76 -11.50
CA ILE A 296 -2.77 6.59 -10.65
C ILE A 296 -1.27 6.47 -10.33
N TYR A 297 -0.94 6.59 -9.05
CA TYR A 297 0.43 6.43 -8.57
C TYR A 297 0.55 5.07 -7.93
N SER A 298 1.54 4.27 -8.34
CA SER A 298 1.71 2.94 -7.76
C SER A 298 3.16 2.50 -7.62
N ARG A 299 3.39 1.52 -6.74
CA ARG A 299 4.70 0.89 -6.54
C ARG A 299 4.61 -0.46 -5.84
N TYR A 300 5.51 -1.37 -6.19
CA TYR A 300 5.69 -2.63 -5.48
C TYR A 300 6.29 -2.42 -4.08
N PHE A 301 5.74 -3.15 -3.12
CA PHE A 301 6.23 -3.30 -1.76
C PHE A 301 6.78 -4.71 -1.56
N THR A 302 8.02 -4.80 -1.08
CA THR A 302 8.76 -6.06 -0.92
C THR A 302 9.34 -6.25 0.49
N GLU A 303 9.20 -5.29 1.39
CA GLU A 303 9.81 -5.29 2.72
C GLU A 303 8.90 -5.91 3.80
N PHE A 304 8.42 -7.11 3.50
CA PHE A 304 7.54 -7.89 4.37
C PHE A 304 8.23 -8.31 5.69
N THR A 305 7.45 -8.36 6.76
CA THR A 305 7.93 -8.80 8.09
C THR A 305 7.31 -10.12 8.56
N GLY A 306 6.22 -10.54 7.92
CA GLY A 306 5.52 -11.78 8.24
C GLY A 306 4.09 -11.80 7.71
N VAL A 307 3.35 -12.85 8.10
CA VAL A 307 1.90 -12.96 7.88
C VAL A 307 1.20 -12.11 8.94
N GLY A 308 0.24 -11.28 8.50
CA GLY A 308 -0.54 -10.38 9.35
C GLY A 308 -1.07 -9.19 8.55
N TYR A 309 -1.72 -8.26 9.23
CA TYR A 309 -2.27 -7.07 8.59
C TYR A 309 -1.19 -6.03 8.31
N TYR A 310 -1.24 -5.44 7.12
CA TYR A 310 -0.42 -4.28 6.74
C TYR A 310 -1.34 -3.08 6.62
N GLY A 311 -0.96 -1.97 7.25
CA GLY A 311 -1.68 -0.70 7.15
C GLY A 311 -1.04 0.17 6.08
N ILE A 312 -1.86 0.88 5.29
CA ILE A 312 -1.38 1.88 4.34
C ILE A 312 -1.99 3.24 4.68
N LYS A 313 -1.15 4.28 4.63
CA LYS A 313 -1.58 5.66 4.73
C LYS A 313 -0.92 6.45 3.62
N ILE A 314 -1.72 7.04 2.74
CA ILE A 314 -1.22 7.87 1.64
C ILE A 314 -1.12 9.33 2.08
N ASN A 315 0.03 9.95 1.80
CA ASN A 315 0.23 11.38 1.91
C ASN A 315 0.52 11.95 0.51
N ILE A 316 -0.22 13.00 0.14
CA ILE A 316 -0.09 13.70 -1.13
C ILE A 316 0.19 15.16 -0.84
N ASN A 317 1.23 15.71 -1.46
CA ASN A 317 1.53 17.13 -1.40
C ASN A 317 2.03 17.65 -2.76
N ASN A 318 2.05 18.97 -2.88
CA ASN A 318 2.54 19.68 -4.06
C ASN A 318 3.64 20.68 -3.65
N ASP A 319 4.53 20.25 -2.75
CA ASP A 319 5.55 21.11 -2.16
C ASP A 319 6.57 21.62 -3.20
N ASP A 320 6.77 20.87 -4.29
CA ASP A 320 7.61 21.25 -5.42
C ASP A 320 6.89 22.13 -6.46
N GLY A 321 5.57 22.31 -6.31
CA GLY A 321 4.74 23.10 -7.21
C GLY A 321 4.58 22.52 -8.61
N THR A 322 4.85 21.23 -8.81
CA THR A 322 4.83 20.60 -10.13
C THR A 322 3.50 19.91 -10.49
N ALA A 323 2.63 19.68 -9.51
CA ALA A 323 1.36 18.99 -9.72
C ALA A 323 0.43 19.80 -10.65
N ILE A 324 -0.21 19.10 -11.59
CA ILE A 324 -1.13 19.69 -12.56
C ILE A 324 -2.37 18.81 -12.75
N ILE A 325 -3.50 19.46 -13.04
CA ILE A 325 -4.76 18.79 -13.36
C ILE A 325 -4.87 18.69 -14.88
N LEU A 326 -4.97 17.48 -15.40
CA LEU A 326 -5.11 17.24 -16.84
C LEU A 326 -6.58 17.36 -17.25
N ASN A 327 -6.95 18.53 -17.78
CA ASN A 327 -8.27 18.77 -18.36
C ASN A 327 -8.29 18.30 -19.83
N ASN A 328 -8.37 16.99 -20.06
CA ASN A 328 -8.46 16.46 -21.42
C ASN A 328 -9.94 16.28 -21.80
N GLY A 329 -10.45 17.23 -22.59
CA GLY A 329 -11.82 17.24 -23.12
C GLY A 329 -12.18 16.09 -24.06
N ASP A 330 -11.29 15.14 -24.32
CA ASP A 330 -11.52 13.91 -25.08
C ASP A 330 -10.43 12.88 -24.68
N LEU A 331 -10.82 11.64 -24.38
CA LEU A 331 -9.98 10.42 -24.33
C LEU A 331 -9.46 9.83 -22.99
N LEU A 332 -10.21 9.84 -21.88
CA LEU A 332 -10.10 8.74 -20.89
C LEU A 332 -11.49 8.42 -20.31
N SER A 333 -12.00 7.22 -20.58
CA SER A 333 -13.22 6.71 -19.96
C SER A 333 -12.91 6.32 -18.52
N PHE A 334 -13.47 7.07 -17.57
CA PHE A 334 -13.40 6.84 -16.14
C PHE A 334 -13.78 5.40 -15.77
N SER A 335 -12.93 4.77 -14.94
CA SER A 335 -13.25 3.53 -14.24
C SER A 335 -14.26 3.82 -13.12
N ARG A 336 -15.53 4.00 -13.50
CA ARG A 336 -16.66 3.71 -12.61
C ARG A 336 -17.44 2.51 -13.15
N ALA A 337 -16.82 1.33 -13.00
CA ALA A 337 -17.39 -0.03 -13.02
C ALA A 337 -16.16 -0.98 -13.11
N LEU A 338 -15.89 -1.94 -12.24
CA LEU A 338 -16.74 -2.80 -11.42
C LEU A 338 -16.02 -3.15 -10.11
N SER A 339 -16.78 -3.66 -9.15
CA SER A 339 -16.33 -4.65 -8.16
C SER A 339 -15.19 -5.51 -8.71
N TYR A 340 -14.10 -5.64 -7.93
CA TYR A 340 -13.07 -6.67 -8.05
C TYR A 340 -13.06 -7.44 -9.39
N VAL A 341 -12.15 -7.05 -10.28
CA VAL A 341 -11.70 -7.94 -11.35
C VAL A 341 -10.30 -8.38 -10.94
N GLU A 342 -10.12 -9.69 -10.76
CA GLU A 342 -8.80 -10.25 -10.50
C GLU A 342 -7.84 -9.80 -11.61
N PRO A 343 -6.61 -9.37 -11.28
CA PRO A 343 -5.59 -9.06 -12.29
C PRO A 343 -5.42 -10.21 -13.30
N GLU A 344 -5.61 -11.46 -12.86
CA GLU A 344 -5.56 -12.66 -13.70
C GLU A 344 -6.72 -12.72 -14.72
N GLU A 345 -7.94 -12.26 -14.39
CA GLU A 345 -9.07 -12.16 -15.34
C GLU A 345 -8.89 -11.00 -16.36
N LEU A 346 -8.25 -9.89 -15.96
CA LEU A 346 -7.86 -8.81 -16.89
C LEU A 346 -6.72 -9.24 -17.83
N LEU A 347 -5.88 -10.19 -17.40
CA LEU A 347 -4.78 -10.73 -18.16
C LEU A 347 -5.17 -11.95 -19.01
N GLU A 348 -6.34 -12.58 -18.79
CA GLU A 348 -6.76 -13.79 -19.50
C GLU A 348 -7.02 -13.63 -21.02
N GLY A 349 -6.92 -12.42 -21.57
CA GLY A 349 -7.12 -12.19 -23.00
C GLY A 349 -6.30 -11.10 -23.66
N ASN A 350 -5.45 -10.36 -22.92
CA ASN A 350 -4.85 -9.13 -23.45
C ASN A 350 -3.41 -8.84 -23.01
N ILE A 351 -2.64 -9.85 -22.56
CA ILE A 351 -1.21 -9.69 -22.30
C ILE A 351 -0.52 -9.32 -23.63
N PRO A 352 -0.02 -8.08 -23.81
CA PRO A 352 0.90 -7.81 -24.91
C PRO A 352 2.13 -8.66 -24.64
N LYS A 353 2.63 -9.38 -25.64
CA LYS A 353 3.86 -10.15 -25.50
C LYS A 353 5.03 -9.16 -25.30
N ILE A 354 5.37 -8.87 -24.04
CA ILE A 354 6.26 -7.77 -23.65
C ILE A 354 7.73 -8.09 -23.96
N ALA A 355 8.06 -9.39 -24.13
CA ALA A 355 9.39 -9.85 -24.51
C ALA A 355 9.31 -10.79 -25.72
N SER A 356 10.10 -10.50 -26.75
CA SER A 356 10.30 -11.38 -27.90
C SER A 356 11.38 -12.43 -27.61
N PHE A 357 12.45 -12.07 -26.90
CA PHE A 357 13.50 -13.01 -26.50
C PHE A 357 14.31 -12.52 -25.29
N TYR A 358 15.06 -13.42 -24.65
CA TYR A 358 16.03 -13.11 -23.60
C TYR A 358 17.46 -13.14 -24.14
N SER A 359 18.27 -12.18 -23.71
CA SER A 359 19.73 -12.24 -23.90
C SER A 359 20.39 -12.47 -22.54
N ILE A 360 21.01 -13.63 -22.36
CA ILE A 360 21.77 -13.96 -21.15
C ILE A 360 23.26 -13.75 -21.42
N ARG A 361 23.95 -13.07 -20.52
CA ARG A 361 25.41 -12.86 -20.61
C ARG A 361 26.15 -13.46 -19.44
N VAL A 362 27.34 -13.97 -19.71
CA VAL A 362 28.23 -14.65 -18.77
C VAL A 362 29.61 -14.00 -18.76
N SER A 363 30.22 -13.88 -17.57
CA SER A 363 31.61 -13.47 -17.38
C SER A 363 32.22 -14.17 -16.15
N THR A 364 33.54 -14.11 -15.99
CA THR A 364 34.24 -14.43 -14.74
C THR A 364 34.49 -13.19 -13.87
N SER A 365 34.07 -12.00 -14.33
CA SER A 365 34.23 -10.72 -13.66
C SER A 365 32.87 -10.05 -13.44
N LEU A 366 32.48 -9.90 -12.17
CA LEU A 366 31.27 -9.16 -11.80
C LEU A 366 31.31 -7.69 -12.25
N THR A 367 32.49 -7.10 -12.24
CA THR A 367 32.68 -5.69 -12.66
C THR A 367 32.38 -5.53 -14.15
N GLU A 368 32.76 -6.49 -14.99
CA GLU A 368 32.52 -6.45 -16.43
C GLU A 368 31.02 -6.47 -16.77
N LEU A 369 30.24 -7.35 -16.11
CA LEU A 369 28.78 -7.38 -16.30
C LEU A 369 28.09 -6.09 -15.82
N ARG A 370 28.62 -5.42 -14.80
CA ARG A 370 28.01 -4.19 -14.24
C ARG A 370 28.35 -2.91 -14.99
N THR A 371 29.57 -2.81 -15.53
CA THR A 371 30.03 -1.55 -16.17
C THR A 371 30.04 -1.62 -17.69
N ASN A 372 30.04 -2.82 -18.28
CA ASN A 372 30.09 -3.00 -19.72
C ASN A 372 29.34 -4.26 -20.18
N TYR A 373 28.07 -4.37 -19.78
CA TYR A 373 27.21 -5.51 -20.10
C TYR A 373 27.22 -5.86 -21.59
N SER A 374 27.11 -4.85 -22.47
CA SER A 374 27.06 -5.01 -23.93
C SER A 374 28.32 -5.61 -24.55
N SER A 375 29.46 -5.65 -23.84
CA SER A 375 30.68 -6.32 -24.30
C SER A 375 30.90 -7.71 -23.69
N ALA A 376 30.13 -8.09 -22.67
CA ALA A 376 30.24 -9.40 -22.03
C ALA A 376 29.77 -10.51 -22.97
N THR A 377 30.27 -11.73 -22.75
CA THR A 377 29.98 -12.88 -23.63
C THR A 377 28.51 -13.28 -23.51
N GLU A 378 27.80 -13.31 -24.61
CA GLU A 378 26.41 -13.77 -24.67
C GLU A 378 26.36 -15.30 -24.71
N VAL A 379 25.45 -15.88 -23.93
CA VAL A 379 25.22 -17.32 -23.87
C VAL A 379 24.52 -17.74 -25.15
N ASN A 380 25.07 -18.74 -25.83
CA ASN A 380 24.48 -19.26 -27.05
C ASN A 380 23.34 -20.23 -26.73
N GLU A 381 22.31 -20.29 -27.58
CA GLU A 381 21.21 -21.26 -27.44
C GLU A 381 21.72 -22.71 -27.38
N THR A 382 22.81 -23.01 -28.08
CA THR A 382 23.41 -24.35 -28.06
C THR A 382 23.93 -24.77 -26.68
N ASP A 383 24.18 -23.79 -25.81
CA ASP A 383 24.63 -24.00 -24.44
C ASP A 383 23.45 -24.08 -23.45
N ILE A 384 22.20 -24.01 -23.91
CA ILE A 384 21.00 -24.12 -23.06
C ILE A 384 20.44 -25.54 -23.17
N LEU A 385 20.40 -26.23 -22.03
CA LEU A 385 19.90 -27.60 -21.89
C LEU A 385 18.43 -27.67 -21.49
N ILE A 386 17.92 -26.64 -20.81
CA ILE A 386 16.51 -26.46 -20.40
C ILE A 386 16.21 -24.96 -20.47
N GLY A 387 15.03 -24.59 -20.98
CA GLY A 387 14.61 -23.20 -21.20
C GLY A 387 14.68 -22.82 -22.69
N ASP A 388 13.93 -21.79 -23.08
CA ASP A 388 13.92 -21.24 -24.44
C ASP A 388 14.12 -19.73 -24.36
N LEU A 389 15.15 -19.21 -25.04
CA LEU A 389 15.42 -17.77 -25.05
C LEU A 389 14.47 -17.02 -25.98
N ASN A 390 13.91 -17.64 -27.01
CA ASN A 390 13.16 -16.97 -28.07
C ASN A 390 11.64 -17.04 -27.91
N THR A 391 11.18 -17.76 -26.89
CA THR A 391 9.77 -17.79 -26.53
C THR A 391 9.63 -17.52 -25.03
N PRO A 392 9.88 -16.29 -24.58
CA PRO A 392 9.62 -15.90 -23.21
C PRO A 392 8.18 -16.26 -22.80
N GLY A 393 8.04 -16.78 -21.59
CA GLY A 393 6.75 -16.99 -20.93
C GLY A 393 6.00 -15.68 -20.72
N ASN A 394 4.76 -15.79 -20.23
CA ASN A 394 4.03 -14.59 -19.87
C ASN A 394 4.69 -13.91 -18.67
N PHE A 395 4.45 -12.61 -18.53
CA PHE A 395 4.92 -11.87 -17.36
C PHE A 395 4.48 -12.56 -16.05
N GLY A 396 5.43 -12.77 -15.14
CA GLY A 396 5.20 -13.46 -13.87
C GLY A 396 5.37 -14.99 -13.92
N ASP A 397 5.47 -15.59 -15.11
CA ASP A 397 5.73 -17.03 -15.23
C ASP A 397 7.14 -17.37 -14.73
N ARG A 398 7.24 -18.48 -13.99
CA ARG A 398 8.53 -18.99 -13.53
C ARG A 398 9.24 -19.70 -14.67
N GLU A 399 10.34 -19.11 -15.13
CA GLU A 399 11.20 -19.70 -16.16
C GLU A 399 12.48 -20.29 -15.56
N ILE A 400 12.88 -21.45 -16.09
CA ILE A 400 14.06 -22.19 -15.63
C ILE A 400 15.01 -22.36 -16.79
N PHE A 401 16.19 -21.76 -16.66
CA PHE A 401 17.29 -21.96 -17.61
C PHE A 401 18.34 -22.89 -17.01
N VAL A 402 18.69 -23.93 -17.77
CA VAL A 402 19.86 -24.75 -17.51
C VAL A 402 20.91 -24.46 -18.54
N ILE A 403 22.02 -23.87 -18.08
CA ILE A 403 23.11 -23.43 -18.96
C ILE A 403 24.32 -24.35 -18.77
N GLN A 404 24.81 -24.89 -19.87
CA GLN A 404 26.06 -25.61 -19.96
C GLN A 404 27.22 -24.62 -20.03
N VAL A 405 28.15 -24.71 -19.07
CA VAL A 405 29.37 -23.90 -19.07
C VAL A 405 30.61 -24.79 -19.00
N ALA A 406 31.63 -24.43 -19.79
CA ALA A 406 32.89 -25.16 -19.81
C ALA A 406 33.75 -24.82 -18.58
N VAL A 407 34.31 -25.83 -17.93
CA VAL A 407 35.36 -25.62 -16.91
C VAL A 407 36.73 -25.65 -17.60
N PRO A 408 37.54 -24.58 -17.52
CA PRO A 408 38.86 -24.55 -18.13
C PRO A 408 39.74 -25.71 -17.63
N ARG A 409 40.45 -26.39 -18.54
CA ARG A 409 41.24 -27.61 -18.19
C ARG A 409 42.30 -27.37 -17.11
N ASN A 410 42.76 -26.13 -16.98
CA ASN A 410 43.85 -25.70 -16.10
C ASN A 410 43.36 -25.15 -14.74
N GLU A 411 42.04 -25.05 -14.52
CA GLU A 411 41.47 -24.51 -13.28
C GLU A 411 40.79 -25.61 -12.46
N ASN A 412 40.99 -25.56 -11.14
CA ASN A 412 40.34 -26.48 -10.18
C ASN A 412 39.03 -25.90 -9.64
N VAL A 413 38.87 -24.57 -9.70
CA VAL A 413 37.69 -23.82 -9.30
C VAL A 413 37.53 -22.65 -10.26
N VAL A 414 36.34 -22.46 -10.82
CA VAL A 414 35.98 -21.30 -11.65
C VAL A 414 34.67 -20.72 -11.14
N SER A 415 34.56 -19.39 -11.08
CA SER A 415 33.30 -18.72 -10.75
C SER A 415 32.80 -17.99 -11.99
N TYR A 416 31.57 -18.31 -12.39
CA TYR A 416 30.85 -17.60 -13.43
C TYR A 416 29.80 -16.70 -12.80
N VAL A 417 29.63 -15.52 -13.36
CA VAL A 417 28.54 -14.60 -13.07
C VAL A 417 27.67 -14.50 -14.30
N PHE A 418 26.35 -14.43 -14.09
CA PHE A 418 25.36 -14.32 -15.15
C PHE A 418 24.40 -13.18 -14.88
N ALA A 419 23.98 -12.50 -15.94
CA ALA A 419 22.92 -11.52 -15.92
C ALA A 419 22.15 -11.56 -17.23
N MET A 420 20.85 -11.27 -17.19
CA MET A 420 19.97 -11.30 -18.34
C MET A 420 19.18 -10.01 -18.48
N HIS A 421 18.65 -9.78 -19.67
CA HIS A 421 17.64 -8.76 -19.94
C HIS A 421 16.65 -9.30 -20.97
N ALA A 422 15.41 -8.83 -20.91
CA ALA A 422 14.38 -9.13 -21.91
C ALA A 422 14.48 -8.13 -23.06
N VAL A 423 14.18 -8.57 -24.28
CA VAL A 423 14.16 -7.70 -25.47
C VAL A 423 12.81 -7.86 -26.17
N ASP A 424 12.16 -6.74 -26.49
CA ASP A 424 10.88 -6.72 -27.20
C ASP A 424 11.03 -6.94 -28.73
N GLU A 425 9.92 -6.99 -29.46
CA GLU A 425 9.92 -7.17 -30.92
C GLU A 425 10.48 -5.95 -31.69
N GLU A 426 10.54 -4.78 -31.05
CA GLU A 426 11.11 -3.54 -31.61
C GLU A 426 12.62 -3.42 -31.34
N GLY A 427 13.19 -4.36 -30.56
CA GLY A 427 14.60 -4.41 -30.19
C GLY A 427 14.96 -3.55 -28.99
N ASN A 428 13.97 -3.04 -28.23
CA ASN A 428 14.21 -2.35 -26.98
C ASN A 428 14.55 -3.38 -25.89
N SER A 429 15.62 -3.11 -25.16
CA SER A 429 16.07 -3.95 -24.05
C SER A 429 15.55 -3.43 -22.72
N GLY A 430 15.05 -4.34 -21.90
CA GLY A 430 14.76 -4.13 -20.50
C GLY A 430 16.01 -3.86 -19.64
N GLY A 431 15.77 -3.50 -18.38
CA GLY A 431 16.80 -3.39 -17.35
C GLY A 431 17.56 -4.70 -17.14
N MET A 432 18.82 -4.59 -16.71
CA MET A 432 19.63 -5.77 -16.38
C MET A 432 19.09 -6.45 -15.12
N SER A 433 18.94 -7.77 -15.16
CA SER A 433 18.55 -8.58 -14.01
C SER A 433 19.55 -8.46 -12.85
N ASN A 434 19.15 -8.98 -11.69
CA ASN A 434 20.12 -9.32 -10.66
C ASN A 434 21.23 -10.23 -11.22
N VAL A 435 22.46 -10.03 -10.73
CA VAL A 435 23.60 -10.86 -11.14
C VAL A 435 23.67 -12.07 -10.23
N VAL A 436 23.69 -13.27 -10.81
CA VAL A 436 23.84 -14.53 -10.08
C VAL A 436 25.24 -15.11 -10.27
N GLN A 437 25.86 -15.61 -9.20
CA GLN A 437 27.19 -16.23 -9.25
C GLN A 437 27.10 -17.74 -9.02
N ALA A 438 27.70 -18.52 -9.90
CA ALA A 438 27.88 -19.96 -9.76
C ALA A 438 29.37 -20.31 -9.68
N THR A 439 29.77 -21.02 -8.61
CA THR A 439 31.15 -21.50 -8.44
C THR A 439 31.23 -22.98 -8.73
N LEU A 440 32.00 -23.35 -9.75
CA LEU A 440 32.20 -24.72 -10.19
C LEU A 440 33.55 -25.21 -9.68
N ARG A 441 33.58 -26.42 -9.11
CA ARG A 441 34.81 -27.10 -8.68
C ARG A 441 35.00 -28.38 -9.48
N LYS A 442 36.23 -28.63 -9.91
CA LYS A 442 36.60 -29.85 -10.65
C LYS A 442 36.51 -31.12 -9.78
N TYR A 443 36.58 -30.97 -8.46
CA TYR A 443 36.48 -32.06 -7.49
C TYR A 443 35.57 -31.67 -6.32
N ILE A 444 34.58 -32.51 -6.02
CA ILE A 444 33.75 -32.43 -4.83
C ILE A 444 34.39 -33.36 -3.78
N PRO A 445 34.92 -32.86 -2.65
CA PRO A 445 35.45 -33.72 -1.60
C PRO A 445 34.34 -34.64 -1.06
N THR A 446 34.62 -35.95 -0.99
CA THR A 446 33.73 -36.94 -0.38
C THR A 446 33.44 -36.56 1.07
N PRO A 447 32.16 -36.47 1.49
CA PRO A 447 31.81 -36.21 2.89
C PRO A 447 32.44 -37.28 3.81
N PRO A 448 32.87 -36.92 5.03
CA PRO A 448 33.25 -37.92 6.02
C PRO A 448 32.05 -38.83 6.31
N GLU A 449 32.27 -40.15 6.31
CA GLU A 449 31.23 -41.17 6.48
C GLU A 449 30.40 -40.94 7.75
N SER A 450 29.17 -40.45 7.59
CA SER A 450 28.12 -40.57 8.60
C SER A 450 27.20 -41.73 8.23
N ARG A 451 27.20 -42.78 9.06
CA ARG A 451 26.26 -43.90 8.98
C ARG A 451 24.82 -43.40 9.15
N ASN A 452 24.05 -43.31 8.06
CA ASN A 452 22.74 -43.95 7.86
C ASN A 452 22.03 -43.42 6.60
N LEU A 453 21.32 -44.33 5.93
CA LEU A 453 20.83 -44.27 4.55
C LEU A 453 19.61 -43.37 4.29
N ALA A 454 19.54 -42.96 3.01
CA ALA A 454 18.40 -42.60 2.14
C ALA A 454 18.29 -41.10 1.86
N LEU A 455 18.41 -40.56 0.63
CA LEU A 455 18.32 -41.10 -0.72
C LEU A 455 19.20 -40.23 -1.65
N TYR A 456 20.25 -40.80 -2.26
CA TYR A 456 21.01 -40.16 -3.33
C TYR A 456 20.40 -40.58 -4.68
N ILE A 457 19.92 -39.63 -5.48
CA ILE A 457 19.89 -39.80 -6.94
C ILE A 457 21.15 -39.14 -7.47
N ALA A 458 22.17 -39.96 -7.68
CA ALA A 458 23.36 -39.62 -8.45
C ALA A 458 23.20 -40.17 -9.86
N ILE A 459 23.20 -39.30 -10.87
CA ILE A 459 23.64 -39.67 -12.21
C ILE A 459 24.84 -38.78 -12.52
N GLY A 460 25.98 -39.43 -12.69
CA GLY A 460 27.24 -38.82 -13.07
C GLY A 460 27.70 -39.26 -14.45
N VAL A 461 28.66 -38.47 -14.95
CA VAL A 461 29.67 -38.78 -15.98
C VAL A 461 29.25 -38.57 -17.45
N LEU A 462 29.27 -37.30 -17.86
CA LEU A 462 30.18 -36.82 -18.92
C LEU A 462 30.25 -35.29 -18.83
N GLY A 463 31.27 -34.72 -18.17
CA GLY A 463 31.71 -33.32 -18.34
C GLY A 463 30.68 -32.17 -18.42
N VAL A 464 29.46 -32.36 -17.90
CA VAL A 464 28.37 -31.38 -17.97
C VAL A 464 27.82 -31.25 -16.56
N ILE A 465 28.02 -30.08 -15.97
CA ILE A 465 27.34 -29.68 -14.73
C ILE A 465 26.18 -28.78 -15.16
N VAL A 466 24.97 -29.26 -14.87
CA VAL A 466 23.70 -28.57 -15.08
C VAL A 466 23.55 -27.51 -14.00
N ILE A 467 23.59 -26.22 -14.38
CA ILE A 467 23.27 -25.12 -13.47
C ILE A 467 21.76 -24.92 -13.51
N LEU A 468 21.07 -24.99 -12.37
CA LEU A 468 19.66 -24.63 -12.29
C LEU A 468 19.58 -23.14 -11.95
N MET A 469 19.27 -22.30 -12.93
CA MET A 469 19.02 -20.88 -12.70
C MET A 469 17.53 -20.67 -12.49
N VAL A 470 17.15 -20.18 -11.31
CA VAL A 470 15.80 -19.68 -11.03
C VAL A 470 15.90 -18.17 -11.08
N CYS A 471 15.41 -17.58 -12.16
CA CYS A 471 15.34 -16.13 -12.32
C CYS A 471 13.89 -15.70 -12.10
N LEU A 472 13.68 -14.82 -11.14
CA LEU A 472 12.54 -13.91 -11.16
C LEU A 472 12.98 -12.74 -12.04
N VAL A 473 12.34 -12.54 -13.18
CA VAL A 473 12.53 -11.33 -13.98
C VAL A 473 11.80 -10.20 -13.26
N GLY A 474 12.43 -9.70 -12.20
CA GLY A 474 12.09 -8.41 -11.61
C GLY A 474 12.94 -7.37 -12.31
N GLU A 475 12.31 -6.47 -13.07
CA GLU A 475 13.04 -5.27 -13.47
C GLU A 475 13.30 -4.40 -12.25
N SER A 476 14.55 -3.96 -12.22
CA SER A 476 15.02 -2.89 -11.38
C SER A 476 14.78 -1.59 -12.13
N PHE A 477 13.79 -0.82 -11.67
CA PHE A 477 13.81 0.64 -11.66
C PHE A 477 13.05 1.16 -10.43
#